data_AF-A0A7X6YMU9-F1
#
_entry.id   AF-A0A7X6YMU9-F1
#
_cell.length_a   1.000
_cell.length_b   1.000
_cell.length_c   1.000
_cell.angle_alpha   90.00
_cell.angle_beta   90.00
_cell.angle_gamma   90.00
#
_symmetry.space_group_name_H-M   'P 1'
#
loop_
_entity.id
_entity.type
_entity.pdbx_description
1 polymer ?
#
loop_
_entity_poly.entity_id
_entity_poly.type
_entity_poly.pdbx_seq_one_letter_code
_entity_poly.pdbx_strand_id
1 'polypeptide(L)'
;MEAPWDKKEESELKKKHRETFQDFTRPLLLMGLWVILVLLQPHMSGAIILTVLTILMFIMGKIPPASLVRGLLLHAIPLLLVALLLFSLLIPVVYDKSMPEFVSERFAHSQKRMDLFRDRDSVDADGRRQIEQAEIAFGVGGLTGVGLGRSTQKLNWLAEAHNDFIFPIIGEELGLIGTLSVLLFFMLFLISGFSIAARASNMAARNIAAGFTFLIVFQAFLNMAVATSLIPATGISLPFFSAGGTANIIFAVAAALILCVSKTGVQRNPELVRVLDQRKS
;
A
#
# COMPACT_ATOMS: atom_id res chain seq x y z
N MET A 1 -5.33 55.83 -7.58
CA MET A 1 -4.76 55.41 -6.29
C MET A 1 -5.49 54.14 -5.87
N GLU A 2 -4.87 52.97 -6.03
CA GLU A 2 -5.44 51.71 -5.54
C GLU A 2 -5.57 51.77 -4.02
N ALA A 3 -6.71 51.30 -3.51
CA ALA A 3 -7.00 51.43 -2.11
C ALA A 3 -6.14 50.48 -1.25
N PRO A 4 -5.65 50.91 -0.07
CA PRO A 4 -4.70 50.14 0.74
C PRO A 4 -5.19 48.75 1.18
N TRP A 5 -6.51 48.55 1.26
CA TRP A 5 -7.14 47.28 1.62
C TRP A 5 -7.00 46.21 0.53
N ASP A 6 -6.98 46.60 -0.74
CA ASP A 6 -6.90 45.70 -1.89
C ASP A 6 -5.55 44.95 -1.91
N LYS A 7 -4.45 45.66 -1.64
CA LYS A 7 -3.09 45.07 -1.60
C LYS A 7 -2.88 44.11 -0.45
N LYS A 8 -3.52 44.36 0.70
CA LYS A 8 -3.43 43.49 1.87
C LYS A 8 -4.19 42.19 1.62
N GLU A 9 -5.38 42.28 1.05
CA GLU A 9 -6.20 41.12 0.69
C GLU A 9 -5.52 40.30 -0.42
N GLU A 10 -4.95 40.95 -1.43
CA GLU A 10 -4.17 40.30 -2.48
C GLU A 10 -2.92 39.59 -1.93
N SER A 11 -2.22 40.20 -0.96
CA SER A 11 -1.04 39.58 -0.31
C SER A 11 -1.40 38.35 0.52
N GLU A 12 -2.53 38.40 1.23
CA GLU A 12 -3.06 37.27 2.02
C GLU A 12 -3.54 36.13 1.12
N LEU A 13 -4.16 36.45 -0.02
CA LEU A 13 -4.54 35.47 -1.03
C LEU A 13 -3.31 34.80 -1.65
N LYS A 14 -2.28 35.58 -2.04
CA LYS A 14 -1.01 35.05 -2.57
C LYS A 14 -0.30 34.14 -1.57
N LYS A 15 -0.30 34.51 -0.28
CA LYS A 15 0.26 33.69 0.80
C LYS A 15 -0.49 32.36 0.94
N LYS A 16 -1.83 32.40 1.02
CA LYS A 16 -2.66 31.19 1.10
C LYS A 16 -2.51 30.29 -0.12
N HIS A 17 -2.37 30.84 -1.33
CA HIS A 17 -2.11 30.06 -2.55
C HIS A 17 -0.73 29.40 -2.53
N ARG A 18 0.31 30.11 -2.06
CA ARG A 18 1.66 29.56 -1.94
C ARG A 18 1.75 28.44 -0.91
N GLU A 19 1.09 28.59 0.23
CA GLU A 19 0.96 27.54 1.26
C GLU A 19 0.21 26.33 0.69
N THR A 20 -0.93 26.54 0.02
CA THR A 20 -1.69 25.45 -0.63
C THR A 20 -0.87 24.71 -1.68
N PHE A 21 -0.09 25.42 -2.51
CA PHE A 21 0.75 24.81 -3.53
C PHE A 21 1.87 23.95 -2.92
N GLN A 22 2.50 24.42 -1.85
CA GLN A 22 3.60 23.71 -1.18
C GLN A 22 3.09 22.52 -0.37
N ASP A 23 1.97 22.66 0.32
CA ASP A 23 1.45 21.65 1.24
C ASP A 23 0.64 20.56 0.54
N PHE A 24 -0.01 20.88 -0.59
CA PHE A 24 -0.95 19.98 -1.25
C PHE A 24 -0.58 19.67 -2.70
N THR A 25 -0.45 20.70 -3.53
CA THR A 25 -0.28 20.54 -4.99
C THR A 25 1.03 19.86 -5.36
N ARG A 26 2.15 20.29 -4.76
CA ARG A 26 3.47 19.73 -5.06
C ARG A 26 3.59 18.25 -4.67
N PRO A 27 3.21 17.81 -3.45
CA PRO A 27 3.18 16.39 -3.11
C PRO A 27 2.26 15.58 -4.02
N LEU A 28 1.07 16.12 -4.36
CA LEU A 28 0.10 15.42 -5.21
C LEU A 28 0.62 15.21 -6.63
N LEU A 29 1.26 16.21 -7.23
CA LEU A 29 1.84 16.09 -8.57
C LEU A 29 3.00 15.07 -8.60
N LEU A 30 3.86 15.08 -7.58
CA LEU A 30 4.96 14.12 -7.47
C LEU A 30 4.42 12.69 -7.33
N MET A 31 3.40 12.48 -6.48
CA MET A 31 2.78 11.16 -6.34
C MET A 31 1.99 10.75 -7.59
N GLY A 32 1.28 11.68 -8.23
CA GLY A 32 0.54 11.44 -9.46
C GLY A 32 1.46 10.99 -10.60
N LEU A 33 2.65 11.58 -10.72
CA LEU A 33 3.68 11.12 -11.66
C LEU A 33 4.05 9.66 -11.40
N TRP A 34 4.32 9.28 -10.14
CA TRP A 34 4.63 7.89 -9.79
C TRP A 34 3.49 6.92 -10.08
N VAL A 35 2.24 7.31 -9.79
CA VAL A 35 1.07 6.49 -10.11
C VAL A 35 0.95 6.30 -11.63
N ILE A 36 1.12 7.35 -12.44
CA ILE A 36 1.10 7.26 -13.90
C ILE A 36 2.21 6.31 -14.41
N LEU A 37 3.44 6.44 -13.88
CA LEU A 37 4.54 5.55 -14.26
C LEU A 37 4.25 4.08 -13.94
N VAL A 38 3.60 3.80 -12.81
CA VAL A 38 3.21 2.43 -12.43
C VAL A 38 2.07 1.91 -13.31
N LEU A 39 1.13 2.77 -13.70
CA LEU A 39 0.06 2.42 -14.64
C LEU A 39 0.59 2.13 -16.05
N LEU A 40 1.69 2.80 -16.46
CA LEU A 40 2.39 2.49 -17.71
C LEU A 40 3.04 1.09 -17.70
N GLN A 41 3.35 0.55 -16.52
CA GLN A 41 3.88 -0.81 -16.30
C GLN A 41 2.77 -1.87 -16.08
N PRO A 42 1.60 -1.69 -16.70
CA PRO A 42 0.30 -2.27 -16.31
C PRO A 42 0.10 -2.81 -14.87
N HIS A 43 0.68 -2.22 -13.83
CA HIS A 43 0.67 -2.82 -12.49
C HIS A 43 -0.44 -2.26 -11.57
N MET A 44 -1.65 -2.83 -11.70
CA MET A 44 -2.87 -2.34 -11.00
C MET A 44 -2.74 -2.29 -9.48
N SER A 45 -2.27 -3.38 -8.87
CA SER A 45 -2.20 -3.48 -7.42
C SER A 45 -1.22 -2.48 -6.81
N GLY A 46 -0.11 -2.22 -7.49
CA GLY A 46 0.88 -1.20 -7.09
C GLY A 46 0.29 0.21 -7.16
N ALA A 47 -0.48 0.53 -8.21
CA ALA A 47 -1.16 1.82 -8.33
C ALA A 47 -2.19 2.03 -7.21
N ILE A 48 -2.96 1.01 -6.86
CA ILE A 48 -3.94 1.07 -5.76
C ILE A 48 -3.21 1.29 -4.42
N ILE A 49 -2.17 0.51 -4.14
CA ILE A 49 -1.39 0.65 -2.90
C ILE A 49 -0.78 2.05 -2.79
N LEU A 50 -0.15 2.56 -3.84
CA LEU A 50 0.44 3.91 -3.86
C LEU A 50 -0.62 5.00 -3.67
N THR A 51 -1.79 4.84 -4.26
CA THR A 51 -2.90 5.81 -4.10
C THR A 51 -3.40 5.84 -2.66
N VAL A 52 -3.66 4.67 -2.06
CA VAL A 52 -4.10 4.57 -0.66
C VAL A 52 -3.02 5.09 0.29
N LEU A 53 -1.74 4.79 0.03
CA LEU A 53 -0.61 5.32 0.79
C LEU A 53 -0.53 6.85 0.71
N THR A 54 -0.73 7.41 -0.49
CA THR A 54 -0.74 8.85 -0.69
C THR A 54 -1.83 9.50 0.15
N ILE A 55 -3.05 8.96 0.11
CA ILE A 55 -4.17 9.43 0.93
C ILE A 55 -3.82 9.36 2.42
N LEU A 56 -3.26 8.24 2.88
CA LEU A 56 -2.82 8.09 4.26
C LEU A 56 -1.78 9.14 4.66
N MET A 57 -0.79 9.40 3.81
CA MET A 57 0.25 10.42 4.08
C MET A 57 -0.34 11.84 4.15
N PHE A 58 -1.38 12.14 3.35
CA PHE A 58 -2.11 13.41 3.46
C PHE A 58 -2.85 13.52 4.81
N ILE A 59 -3.54 12.45 5.24
CA ILE A 59 -4.24 12.41 6.53
C ILE A 59 -3.22 12.54 7.69
N MET A 60 -2.12 11.80 7.62
CA MET A 60 -1.05 11.85 8.62
C MET A 60 -0.25 13.15 8.55
N GLY A 61 -0.30 13.90 7.46
CA GLY A 61 0.42 15.18 7.32
C GLY A 61 -0.03 16.26 8.31
N LYS A 62 -1.21 16.15 8.93
CA LYS A 62 -1.84 17.25 9.71
C LYS A 62 -1.86 18.57 8.91
N ILE A 63 -2.16 18.48 7.62
CA ILE A 63 -2.32 19.65 6.76
C ILE A 63 -3.54 20.42 7.28
N PRO A 64 -3.47 21.75 7.42
CA PRO A 64 -4.61 22.55 7.85
C PRO A 64 -5.82 22.29 6.95
N PRO A 65 -7.03 22.07 7.51
CA PRO A 65 -8.20 21.63 6.74
C PRO A 65 -8.60 22.63 5.67
N ALA A 66 -8.33 23.92 5.88
CA ALA A 66 -8.56 24.98 4.90
C ALA A 66 -7.69 24.82 3.63
N SER A 67 -6.43 24.42 3.77
CA SER A 67 -5.52 24.15 2.65
C SER A 67 -5.87 22.85 1.95
N LEU A 68 -6.36 21.85 2.68
CA LEU A 68 -6.79 20.57 2.12
C LEU A 68 -8.05 20.72 1.26
N VAL A 69 -9.07 21.43 1.75
CA VAL A 69 -10.32 21.67 0.98
C VAL A 69 -10.06 22.55 -0.25
N ARG A 70 -9.25 23.61 -0.12
CA ARG A 70 -8.86 24.43 -1.28
C ARG A 70 -8.05 23.67 -2.29
N GLY A 71 -7.05 22.91 -1.84
CA GLY A 71 -6.21 22.08 -2.71
C GLY A 71 -7.04 21.04 -3.46
N LEU A 72 -7.97 20.37 -2.79
CA LEU A 72 -8.87 19.39 -3.39
C LEU A 72 -9.79 20.05 -4.43
N LEU A 73 -10.45 21.17 -4.11
CA LEU A 73 -11.35 21.87 -5.04
C LEU A 73 -10.62 22.44 -6.27
N LEU A 74 -9.43 23.01 -6.09
CA LEU A 74 -8.63 23.59 -7.18
C LEU A 74 -8.03 22.53 -8.11
N HIS A 75 -7.66 21.36 -7.58
CA HIS A 75 -6.91 20.36 -8.35
C HIS A 75 -7.70 19.09 -8.71
N ALA A 76 -8.85 18.79 -8.09
CA ALA A 76 -9.61 17.59 -8.41
C ALA A 76 -10.11 17.57 -9.87
N ILE A 77 -10.61 18.69 -10.38
CA ILE A 77 -11.16 18.76 -11.74
C ILE A 77 -10.05 18.79 -12.81
N PRO A 78 -9.02 19.65 -12.73
CA PRO A 78 -7.96 19.69 -13.75
C PRO A 78 -7.14 18.40 -13.78
N LEU A 79 -6.88 17.79 -12.63
CA LEU A 79 -6.02 16.61 -12.54
C LEU A 79 -6.75 15.35 -13.02
N LEU A 80 -8.06 15.25 -12.78
CA LEU A 80 -8.92 14.22 -13.38
C LEU A 80 -9.01 14.37 -14.90
N LEU A 81 -9.21 15.59 -15.40
CA LEU A 81 -9.29 15.86 -16.84
C LEU A 81 -7.97 15.61 -17.57
N VAL A 82 -6.85 16.01 -16.97
CA VAL A 82 -5.50 15.73 -17.52
C VAL A 82 -5.19 14.24 -17.45
N ALA A 83 -5.55 13.54 -16.37
CA ALA A 83 -5.37 12.10 -16.28
C ALA A 83 -6.19 11.35 -17.35
N LEU A 84 -7.46 11.72 -17.54
CA LEU A 84 -8.33 11.13 -18.57
C LEU A 84 -7.87 11.45 -20.00
N LEU A 85 -7.39 12.68 -20.24
CA LEU A 85 -6.89 13.13 -21.54
C LEU A 85 -5.56 12.46 -21.90
N LEU A 86 -4.60 12.39 -20.97
CA LEU A 86 -3.33 11.69 -21.16
C LEU A 86 -3.55 10.18 -21.34
N PHE A 87 -4.47 9.60 -20.58
CA PHE A 87 -4.91 8.22 -20.75
C PHE A 87 -5.52 7.97 -22.15
N SER A 88 -6.28 8.93 -22.68
CA SER A 88 -6.92 8.86 -24.01
C SER A 88 -5.99 9.20 -25.19
N LEU A 89 -4.87 9.90 -25.00
CA LEU A 89 -3.99 10.33 -26.10
C LEU A 89 -2.72 9.50 -26.23
N LEU A 90 -2.16 9.02 -25.12
CA LEU A 90 -0.81 8.44 -25.12
C LEU A 90 -0.77 6.96 -25.49
N ILE A 91 -1.92 6.30 -25.47
CA ILE A 91 -2.03 4.84 -25.56
C ILE A 91 -1.94 4.31 -27.02
N PRO A 92 -2.65 4.88 -28.01
CA PRO A 92 -2.60 4.39 -29.40
C PRO A 92 -1.30 4.78 -30.11
N VAL A 93 -0.79 5.97 -29.80
CA VAL A 93 0.36 6.60 -30.49
C VAL A 93 1.68 5.88 -30.20
N VAL A 94 1.81 5.25 -29.04
CA VAL A 94 3.06 4.55 -28.64
C VAL A 94 3.10 3.10 -29.16
N TYR A 95 1.97 2.50 -29.53
CA TYR A 95 1.88 1.07 -29.84
C TYR A 95 1.18 0.72 -31.17
N ASP A 96 0.80 1.72 -31.97
CA ASP A 96 0.18 1.54 -33.30
C ASP A 96 -1.00 0.54 -33.29
N LYS A 97 -1.78 0.57 -32.19
CA LYS A 97 -2.92 -0.33 -31.93
C LYS A 97 -4.18 0.47 -31.66
N SER A 98 -5.32 -0.12 -31.99
CA SER A 98 -6.63 0.45 -31.67
C SER A 98 -6.83 0.50 -30.14
N MET A 99 -7.47 1.57 -29.62
CA MET A 99 -7.76 1.74 -28.18
C MET A 99 -8.35 0.50 -27.49
N PRO A 100 -9.32 -0.23 -28.10
CA PRO A 100 -9.92 -1.41 -27.48
C PRO A 100 -8.95 -2.59 -27.31
N GLU A 101 -8.07 -2.81 -28.29
CA GLU A 101 -7.10 -3.92 -28.28
C GLU A 101 -5.95 -3.68 -27.30
N PHE A 102 -5.49 -2.43 -27.18
CA PHE A 102 -4.43 -2.11 -26.22
C PHE A 102 -4.88 -2.33 -24.77
N VAL A 103 -6.08 -1.86 -24.42
CA VAL A 103 -6.61 -1.97 -23.06
C VAL A 103 -6.94 -3.42 -22.72
N SER A 104 -7.50 -4.18 -23.66
CA SER A 104 -7.82 -5.59 -23.42
C SER A 104 -6.56 -6.42 -23.22
N GLU A 105 -5.49 -6.23 -23.99
CA GLU A 105 -4.25 -7.01 -23.86
C GLU A 105 -3.44 -6.66 -22.59
N ARG A 106 -3.31 -5.35 -22.27
CA ARG A 106 -2.55 -4.86 -21.11
C ARG A 106 -3.18 -5.25 -19.78
N PHE A 107 -4.50 -5.25 -19.72
CA PHE A 107 -5.26 -5.61 -18.53
C PHE A 107 -5.87 -7.00 -18.62
N ALA A 108 -5.58 -7.78 -19.66
CA ALA A 108 -6.07 -9.15 -19.86
C ALA A 108 -5.86 -9.99 -18.60
N HIS A 109 -4.69 -9.88 -17.97
CA HIS A 109 -4.38 -10.64 -16.76
C HIS A 109 -5.23 -10.21 -15.55
N SER A 110 -5.46 -8.91 -15.38
CA SER A 110 -6.32 -8.40 -14.30
C SER A 110 -7.80 -8.71 -14.55
N GLN A 111 -8.25 -8.62 -15.80
CA GLN A 111 -9.60 -8.99 -16.22
C GLN A 111 -9.83 -10.49 -16.01
N LYS A 112 -8.91 -11.35 -16.47
CA LYS A 112 -8.98 -12.81 -16.25
C LYS A 112 -9.10 -13.18 -14.77
N ARG A 113 -8.41 -12.47 -13.86
CA ARG A 113 -8.52 -12.70 -12.41
C ARG A 113 -9.82 -12.19 -11.82
N MET A 114 -10.37 -11.10 -12.35
CA MET A 114 -11.69 -10.60 -11.99
C MET A 114 -12.80 -11.54 -12.47
N ASP A 115 -12.68 -12.05 -13.69
CA ASP A 115 -13.62 -13.00 -14.28
C ASP A 115 -13.58 -14.30 -13.49
N LEU A 116 -12.38 -14.81 -13.17
CA LEU A 116 -12.22 -15.99 -12.32
C LEU A 116 -12.82 -15.81 -10.92
N PHE A 117 -12.76 -14.59 -10.36
CA PHE A 117 -13.36 -14.28 -9.07
C PHE A 117 -14.90 -14.22 -9.13
N ARG A 118 -15.46 -13.74 -10.24
CA ARG A 118 -16.92 -13.60 -10.43
C ARG A 118 -17.59 -14.90 -10.83
N ASP A 119 -16.97 -15.62 -11.75
CA ASP A 119 -17.46 -16.87 -12.31
C ASP A 119 -16.27 -17.79 -12.56
N ARG A 120 -16.03 -18.67 -11.59
CA ARG A 120 -14.91 -19.62 -11.64
C ARG A 120 -15.05 -20.59 -12.81
N ASP A 121 -16.27 -20.90 -13.22
CA ASP A 121 -16.56 -21.96 -14.19
C ASP A 121 -16.36 -21.55 -15.65
N SER A 122 -16.42 -20.25 -15.94
CA SER A 122 -16.24 -19.70 -17.29
C SER A 122 -14.79 -19.41 -17.68
N VAL A 123 -13.82 -19.63 -16.77
CA VAL A 123 -12.41 -19.23 -16.98
C VAL A 123 -11.44 -20.43 -16.93
N ASP A 124 -10.28 -20.22 -17.53
CA ASP A 124 -9.12 -21.12 -17.64
C ASP A 124 -8.84 -22.02 -16.41
N ALA A 125 -8.57 -23.31 -16.68
CA ALA A 125 -8.47 -24.36 -15.68
C ALA A 125 -7.31 -24.16 -14.68
N ASP A 126 -6.23 -23.52 -15.11
CA ASP A 126 -5.03 -23.36 -14.28
C ASP A 126 -5.22 -22.31 -13.18
N GLY A 127 -5.88 -21.19 -13.49
CA GLY A 127 -6.22 -20.16 -12.49
C GLY A 127 -7.21 -20.68 -11.45
N ARG A 128 -8.20 -21.45 -11.90
CA ARG A 128 -9.18 -22.11 -11.02
C ARG A 128 -8.50 -23.08 -10.07
N ARG A 129 -7.62 -23.93 -10.60
CA ARG A 129 -6.85 -24.89 -9.80
C ARG A 129 -6.02 -24.19 -8.73
N GLN A 130 -5.40 -23.05 -9.02
CA GLN A 130 -4.61 -22.31 -8.02
C GLN A 130 -5.45 -21.89 -6.81
N ILE A 131 -6.65 -21.35 -7.03
CA ILE A 131 -7.54 -20.90 -5.94
C ILE A 131 -8.12 -22.11 -5.19
N GLU A 132 -8.56 -23.15 -5.90
CA GLU A 132 -9.09 -24.37 -5.28
C GLU A 132 -8.06 -25.07 -4.40
N GLN A 133 -6.81 -25.18 -4.85
CA GLN A 133 -5.75 -25.80 -4.06
C GLN A 133 -5.39 -24.96 -2.83
N ALA A 134 -5.49 -23.63 -2.90
CA ALA A 134 -5.33 -22.77 -1.73
C ALA A 134 -6.45 -23.01 -0.69
N GLU A 135 -7.70 -23.15 -1.13
CA GLU A 135 -8.84 -23.47 -0.26
C GLU A 135 -8.71 -24.87 0.36
N ILE A 136 -8.27 -25.86 -0.42
CA ILE A 136 -7.97 -27.22 0.07
C ILE A 136 -6.85 -27.21 1.11
N ALA A 137 -5.79 -26.41 0.91
CA ALA A 137 -4.68 -26.30 1.87
C ALA A 137 -5.17 -25.86 3.26
N PHE A 138 -6.04 -24.85 3.32
CA PHE A 138 -6.67 -24.44 4.58
C PHE A 138 -7.57 -25.53 5.17
N GLY A 139 -8.32 -26.25 4.33
CA GLY A 139 -9.17 -27.35 4.77
C GLY A 139 -8.37 -28.51 5.40
N VAL A 140 -7.26 -28.89 4.78
CA VAL A 140 -6.37 -29.98 5.26
C VAL A 140 -5.66 -29.61 6.55
N GLY A 141 -5.28 -28.33 6.72
CA GLY A 141 -4.58 -27.87 7.92
C GLY A 141 -5.41 -27.97 9.21
N GLY A 142 -6.74 -27.91 9.14
CA GLY A 142 -7.60 -27.98 10.33
C GLY A 142 -7.19 -26.94 11.40
N LEU A 143 -7.26 -27.32 12.69
CA LEU A 143 -6.94 -26.39 13.78
C LEU A 143 -5.43 -26.24 14.03
N THR A 144 -4.67 -27.34 13.97
CA THR A 144 -3.27 -27.40 14.43
C THR A 144 -2.25 -27.62 13.31
N GLY A 145 -2.71 -27.84 12.08
CA GLY A 145 -1.86 -28.12 10.94
C GLY A 145 -1.40 -29.57 10.85
N VAL A 146 -0.80 -29.91 9.70
CA VAL A 146 -0.19 -31.23 9.44
C VAL A 146 1.27 -31.33 9.92
N GLY A 147 1.85 -30.20 10.35
CA GLY A 147 3.23 -30.07 10.79
C GLY A 147 4.12 -29.31 9.79
N LEU A 148 5.09 -28.58 10.32
CA LEU A 148 6.04 -27.77 9.54
C LEU A 148 6.78 -28.61 8.49
N GLY A 149 6.84 -28.10 7.26
CA GLY A 149 7.49 -28.74 6.14
C GLY A 149 6.80 -30.01 5.63
N ARG A 150 5.61 -30.34 6.12
CA ARG A 150 4.81 -31.50 5.69
C ARG A 150 3.64 -31.10 4.77
N SER A 151 3.62 -29.86 4.27
CA SER A 151 2.64 -29.45 3.28
C SER A 151 2.78 -30.31 2.02
N THR A 152 1.67 -30.93 1.64
CA THR A 152 1.58 -31.65 0.38
C THR A 152 1.41 -30.65 -0.76
N GLN A 153 0.63 -29.59 -0.56
CA GLN A 153 0.34 -28.57 -1.59
C GLN A 153 1.57 -27.82 -2.11
N LYS A 154 2.64 -27.75 -1.31
CA LYS A 154 3.95 -27.20 -1.67
C LYS A 154 4.69 -28.00 -2.76
N LEU A 155 4.33 -29.26 -3.00
CA LEU A 155 5.01 -30.20 -3.90
C LEU A 155 4.41 -30.25 -5.32
N ASN A 156 4.19 -29.07 -5.92
CA ASN A 156 3.68 -28.85 -7.29
C ASN A 156 2.15 -28.88 -7.51
N TRP A 157 1.32 -28.85 -6.47
CA TRP A 157 -0.14 -28.71 -6.64
C TRP A 157 -0.62 -27.26 -6.63
N LEU A 158 0.09 -26.37 -5.92
CA LEU A 158 -0.20 -24.94 -5.90
C LEU A 158 0.85 -24.18 -6.74
N ALA A 159 0.43 -23.66 -7.90
CA ALA A 159 1.27 -22.78 -8.71
C ALA A 159 1.67 -21.56 -7.87
N GLU A 160 2.96 -21.19 -7.90
CA GLU A 160 3.50 -20.04 -7.18
C GLU A 160 3.37 -20.10 -5.63
N ALA A 161 3.24 -21.30 -5.06
CA ALA A 161 3.09 -21.55 -3.61
C ALA A 161 4.15 -20.86 -2.71
N HIS A 162 5.32 -20.58 -3.25
CA HIS A 162 6.43 -19.97 -2.53
C HIS A 162 6.41 -18.43 -2.56
N ASN A 163 5.60 -17.81 -3.44
CA ASN A 163 5.63 -16.36 -3.66
C ASN A 163 4.36 -15.68 -3.13
N ASP A 164 3.27 -15.74 -3.87
CA ASP A 164 2.00 -15.05 -3.60
C ASP A 164 0.97 -15.94 -2.89
N PHE A 165 1.19 -17.26 -2.85
CA PHE A 165 0.34 -18.22 -2.13
C PHE A 165 1.05 -18.96 -0.98
N ILE A 166 1.98 -18.30 -0.29
CA ILE A 166 2.63 -18.87 0.91
C ILE A 166 1.69 -18.94 2.12
N PHE A 167 0.68 -18.07 2.20
CA PHE A 167 -0.25 -18.02 3.33
C PHE A 167 -1.14 -19.28 3.47
N PRO A 168 -1.70 -19.85 2.39
CA PRO A 168 -2.36 -21.17 2.43
C PRO A 168 -1.46 -22.31 2.88
N ILE A 169 -0.17 -22.29 2.50
CA ILE A 169 0.81 -23.28 2.96
C ILE A 169 1.04 -23.17 4.47
N ILE A 170 1.12 -21.94 5.01
CA ILE A 170 1.14 -21.71 6.46
C ILE A 170 -0.14 -22.27 7.11
N GLY A 171 -1.29 -22.11 6.45
CA GLY A 171 -2.56 -22.70 6.88
C GLY A 171 -2.57 -24.22 6.91
N GLU A 172 -1.97 -24.88 5.92
CA GLU A 172 -1.85 -26.34 5.90
C GLU A 172 -0.89 -26.83 7.01
N GLU A 173 0.28 -26.21 7.13
CA GLU A 173 1.35 -26.69 8.02
C GLU A 173 1.08 -26.39 9.51
N LEU A 174 0.52 -25.22 9.81
CA LEU A 174 0.30 -24.74 11.18
C LEU A 174 -1.19 -24.61 11.57
N GLY A 175 -2.09 -24.88 10.63
CA GLY A 175 -3.53 -24.83 10.87
C GLY A 175 -4.07 -23.42 11.10
N LEU A 176 -5.30 -23.38 11.61
CA LEU A 176 -5.97 -22.15 12.00
C LEU A 176 -5.18 -21.35 13.05
N ILE A 177 -4.55 -22.03 14.01
CA ILE A 177 -3.78 -21.36 15.07
C ILE A 177 -2.58 -20.62 14.47
N GLY A 178 -1.85 -21.24 13.54
CA GLY A 178 -0.71 -20.61 12.88
C GLY A 178 -1.09 -19.39 12.05
N THR A 179 -2.13 -19.54 11.22
CA THR A 179 -2.61 -18.44 10.37
C THR A 179 -3.13 -17.25 11.18
N LEU A 180 -3.89 -17.50 12.25
CA LEU A 180 -4.31 -16.45 13.18
C LEU A 180 -3.14 -15.80 13.92
N SER A 181 -2.09 -16.56 14.24
CA SER A 181 -0.88 -16.01 14.87
C SER A 181 -0.14 -15.06 13.92
N VAL A 182 -0.04 -15.40 12.63
CA VAL A 182 0.56 -14.50 11.63
C VAL A 182 -0.27 -13.22 11.49
N LEU A 183 -1.60 -13.35 11.40
CA LEU A 183 -2.50 -12.19 11.38
C LEU A 183 -2.31 -11.30 12.63
N LEU A 184 -2.22 -11.91 13.81
CA LEU A 184 -1.99 -11.23 15.07
C LEU A 184 -0.65 -10.47 15.06
N PHE A 185 0.43 -11.06 14.53
CA PHE A 185 1.72 -10.37 14.44
C PHE A 185 1.67 -9.14 13.53
N PHE A 186 0.98 -9.20 12.39
CA PHE A 186 0.79 -8.01 11.55
C PHE A 186 -0.08 -6.95 12.24
N MET A 187 -1.09 -7.36 13.02
CA MET A 187 -1.88 -6.42 13.83
C MET A 187 -1.05 -5.75 14.93
N LEU A 188 -0.21 -6.52 15.64
CA LEU A 188 0.72 -5.97 16.63
C LEU A 188 1.75 -5.04 15.99
N PHE A 189 2.25 -5.39 14.81
CA PHE A 189 3.15 -4.54 14.03
C PHE A 189 2.46 -3.22 13.62
N LEU A 190 1.20 -3.29 13.17
CA LEU A 190 0.39 -2.11 12.85
C LEU A 190 0.25 -1.17 14.06
N ILE A 191 -0.20 -1.72 15.20
CA ILE A 191 -0.38 -0.95 16.43
C ILE A 191 0.93 -0.32 16.89
N SER A 192 2.03 -1.09 16.84
CA SER A 192 3.36 -0.62 17.24
C SER A 192 3.86 0.50 16.33
N GLY A 193 3.76 0.33 15.01
CA GLY A 193 4.20 1.31 14.02
C GLY A 193 3.39 2.61 14.05
N PHE A 194 2.06 2.53 14.18
CA PHE A 194 1.22 3.72 14.37
C PHE A 194 1.45 4.39 15.72
N SER A 195 1.74 3.63 16.77
CA SER A 195 2.15 4.19 18.07
C SER A 195 3.47 4.97 17.97
N ILE A 196 4.43 4.49 17.17
CA ILE A 196 5.68 5.21 16.88
C ILE A 196 5.37 6.49 16.10
N ALA A 197 4.54 6.41 15.06
CA ALA A 197 4.14 7.57 14.25
C ALA A 197 3.42 8.64 15.09
N ALA A 198 2.55 8.24 16.02
CA ALA A 198 1.83 9.16 16.91
C ALA A 198 2.76 9.95 17.84
N ARG A 199 3.89 9.35 18.25
CA ARG A 199 4.90 9.99 19.11
C ARG A 199 6.00 10.72 18.34
N ALA A 200 5.94 10.72 17.01
CA ALA A 200 6.99 11.31 16.18
C ALA A 200 7.10 12.84 16.40
N SER A 201 8.33 13.35 16.43
CA SER A 201 8.65 14.74 16.74
C SER A 201 8.35 15.71 15.60
N ASN A 202 8.38 15.25 14.35
CA ASN A 202 8.13 16.05 13.18
C ASN A 202 7.29 15.29 12.13
N MET A 203 6.79 16.04 11.14
CA MET A 203 5.90 15.52 10.10
C MET A 203 6.58 14.46 9.22
N ALA A 204 7.86 14.64 8.90
CA ALA A 204 8.62 13.69 8.08
C ALA A 204 8.75 12.33 8.78
N ALA A 205 9.18 12.32 10.05
CA ALA A 205 9.30 11.12 10.87
C ALA A 205 7.94 10.41 11.03
N ARG A 206 6.85 11.18 11.22
CA ARG A 206 5.49 10.63 11.30
C ARG A 206 5.09 9.95 9.98
N ASN A 207 5.32 10.59 8.84
CA ASN A 207 4.96 10.05 7.53
C ASN A 207 5.82 8.83 7.16
N ILE A 208 7.09 8.80 7.53
CA ILE A 208 7.97 7.64 7.35
C ILE A 208 7.43 6.46 8.18
N ALA A 209 7.21 6.66 9.48
CA ALA A 209 6.73 5.59 10.37
C ALA A 209 5.34 5.09 9.95
N ALA A 210 4.38 5.98 9.75
CA ALA A 210 3.01 5.60 9.36
C ALA A 210 2.97 4.99 7.95
N GLY A 211 3.67 5.60 6.98
CA GLY A 211 3.68 5.17 5.58
C GLY A 211 4.27 3.77 5.41
N PHE A 212 5.46 3.51 5.95
CA PHE A 212 6.07 2.18 5.83
C PHE A 212 5.34 1.12 6.66
N THR A 213 4.80 1.49 7.84
CA THR A 213 3.98 0.56 8.63
C THR A 213 2.75 0.13 7.84
N PHE A 214 2.04 1.10 7.26
CA PHE A 214 0.85 0.81 6.47
C PHE A 214 1.20 0.06 5.19
N LEU A 215 2.28 0.41 4.48
CA LEU A 215 2.70 -0.30 3.28
C LEU A 215 2.88 -1.80 3.55
N ILE A 216 3.62 -2.15 4.60
CA ILE A 216 3.88 -3.55 4.97
C ILE A 216 2.57 -4.25 5.36
N VAL A 217 1.79 -3.67 6.26
CA VAL A 217 0.59 -4.31 6.80
C VAL A 217 -0.52 -4.41 5.74
N PHE A 218 -0.71 -3.38 4.93
CA PHE A 218 -1.72 -3.37 3.89
C PHE A 218 -1.41 -4.38 2.79
N GLN A 219 -0.14 -4.54 2.39
CA GLN A 219 0.24 -5.61 1.47
C GLN A 219 0.03 -7.00 2.06
N ALA A 220 0.33 -7.19 3.35
CA ALA A 220 0.07 -8.45 4.03
C ALA A 220 -1.43 -8.78 4.04
N PHE A 221 -2.30 -7.82 4.37
CA PHE A 221 -3.75 -8.02 4.35
C PHE A 221 -4.30 -8.27 2.95
N LEU A 222 -3.80 -7.58 1.92
CA LEU A 222 -4.20 -7.86 0.54
C LEU A 222 -3.79 -9.28 0.11
N ASN A 223 -2.58 -9.73 0.46
CA ASN A 223 -2.15 -11.10 0.19
C ASN A 223 -3.04 -12.12 0.90
N MET A 224 -3.32 -11.93 2.20
CA MET A 224 -4.19 -12.82 2.97
C MET A 224 -5.62 -12.85 2.41
N ALA A 225 -6.17 -11.68 2.03
CA ALA A 225 -7.50 -11.59 1.45
C ALA A 225 -7.60 -12.28 0.08
N VAL A 226 -6.53 -12.25 -0.72
CA VAL A 226 -6.44 -13.04 -1.97
C VAL A 226 -6.39 -14.53 -1.65
N ALA A 227 -5.54 -14.93 -0.70
CA ALA A 227 -5.37 -16.32 -0.33
C ALA A 227 -6.67 -16.97 0.21
N THR A 228 -7.51 -16.20 0.89
CA THR A 228 -8.82 -16.64 1.41
C THR A 228 -9.97 -16.38 0.43
N SER A 229 -9.69 -16.06 -0.84
CA SER A 229 -10.72 -15.79 -1.86
C SER A 229 -11.70 -14.64 -1.52
N LEU A 230 -11.30 -13.67 -0.69
CA LEU A 230 -12.13 -12.51 -0.32
C LEU A 230 -12.09 -11.41 -1.39
N ILE A 231 -10.98 -11.31 -2.11
CA ILE A 231 -10.76 -10.33 -3.20
C ILE A 231 -10.14 -11.05 -4.40
N PRO A 232 -10.29 -10.52 -5.63
CA PRO A 232 -9.65 -11.09 -6.81
C PRO A 232 -8.15 -11.12 -6.61
N ALA A 233 -7.51 -12.16 -7.15
CA ALA A 233 -6.09 -12.35 -6.96
C ALA A 233 -5.31 -11.14 -7.53
N THR A 234 -4.34 -10.63 -6.76
CA THR A 234 -3.60 -9.39 -7.07
C THR A 234 -2.10 -9.61 -7.33
N GLY A 235 -1.56 -10.79 -6.98
CA GLY A 235 -0.15 -11.14 -7.22
C GLY A 235 0.82 -10.40 -6.30
N ILE A 236 0.31 -9.87 -5.19
CA ILE A 236 1.11 -9.23 -4.16
C ILE A 236 1.71 -10.33 -3.28
N SER A 237 3.03 -10.29 -3.07
CA SER A 237 3.75 -11.18 -2.16
C SER A 237 3.48 -10.87 -0.69
N LEU A 238 3.42 -11.89 0.17
CA LEU A 238 3.34 -11.71 1.62
C LEU A 238 4.67 -11.15 2.17
N PRO A 239 4.69 -9.95 2.80
CA PRO A 239 5.93 -9.37 3.32
C PRO A 239 6.63 -10.28 4.33
N PHE A 240 7.95 -10.42 4.23
CA PHE A 240 8.83 -11.24 5.09
C PHE A 240 8.72 -12.77 4.95
N PHE A 241 7.61 -13.30 4.43
CA PHE A 241 7.38 -14.74 4.30
C PHE A 241 7.58 -15.26 2.88
N SER A 242 7.29 -14.44 1.88
CA SER A 242 7.39 -14.79 0.47
C SER A 242 8.85 -15.01 0.03
N ALA A 243 9.08 -15.87 -0.97
CA ALA A 243 10.39 -16.19 -1.53
C ALA A 243 11.02 -15.06 -2.39
N GLY A 244 10.36 -13.90 -2.51
CA GLY A 244 10.89 -12.73 -3.20
C GLY A 244 12.05 -12.06 -2.45
N GLY A 245 13.29 -12.51 -2.69
CA GLY A 245 14.50 -12.00 -2.01
C GLY A 245 14.63 -10.47 -2.03
N THR A 246 14.43 -9.85 -3.20
CA THR A 246 14.49 -8.38 -3.35
C THR A 246 13.38 -7.68 -2.55
N ALA A 247 12.16 -8.22 -2.57
CA ALA A 247 11.04 -7.65 -1.83
C ALA A 247 11.29 -7.71 -0.32
N ASN A 248 11.81 -8.82 0.18
CA ASN A 248 12.16 -8.97 1.61
C ASN A 248 13.25 -8.00 2.05
N ILE A 249 14.25 -7.73 1.22
CA ILE A 249 15.27 -6.70 1.52
C ILE A 249 14.60 -5.32 1.62
N ILE A 250 13.70 -4.97 0.70
CA ILE A 250 12.99 -3.69 0.74
C ILE A 250 12.11 -3.59 2.00
N PHE A 251 11.40 -4.65 2.38
CA PHE A 251 10.63 -4.67 3.63
C PHE A 251 11.50 -4.57 4.87
N ALA A 252 12.69 -5.19 4.87
CA ALA A 252 13.65 -5.06 5.96
C ALA A 252 14.17 -3.62 6.10
N VAL A 253 14.46 -2.95 4.98
CA VAL A 253 14.84 -1.52 4.97
C VAL A 253 13.68 -0.66 5.47
N ALA A 254 12.44 -0.93 5.04
CA ALA A 254 11.25 -0.23 5.52
C ALA A 254 11.08 -0.38 7.04
N ALA A 255 11.24 -1.60 7.57
CA ALA A 255 11.22 -1.86 9.01
C ALA A 255 12.36 -1.13 9.75
N ALA A 256 13.57 -1.10 9.18
CA ALA A 256 14.70 -0.37 9.74
C ALA A 256 14.43 1.15 9.83
N LEU A 257 13.76 1.73 8.83
CA LEU A 257 13.36 3.14 8.87
C LEU A 257 12.34 3.43 9.98
N ILE A 258 11.36 2.53 10.20
CA ILE A 258 10.41 2.65 11.31
C ILE A 258 11.14 2.60 12.66
N LEU A 259 12.10 1.67 12.82
CA LEU A 259 12.91 1.56 14.03
C LEU A 259 13.80 2.79 14.26
N CYS A 260 14.37 3.34 13.18
CA CYS A 260 15.14 4.59 13.24
C CYS A 260 14.28 5.72 13.80
N VAL A 261 13.05 5.90 13.27
CA VAL A 261 12.10 6.88 13.81
C VAL A 261 11.79 6.60 15.27
N SER A 262 11.57 5.35 15.67
CA SER A 262 11.32 4.99 17.06
C SER A 262 12.44 5.41 18.02
N LYS A 263 13.71 5.36 17.57
CA LYS A 263 14.88 5.64 18.41
C LYS A 263 15.21 7.13 18.46
N THR A 264 15.14 7.83 17.33
CA THR A 264 15.66 9.20 17.20
C THR A 264 14.60 10.23 16.83
N GLY A 265 13.50 9.79 16.23
CA GLY A 265 12.43 10.64 15.69
C GLY A 265 11.23 10.82 16.63
N VAL A 266 11.30 10.40 17.90
CA VAL A 266 10.20 10.47 18.87
C VAL A 266 10.39 11.64 19.85
N GLN A 267 9.30 12.34 20.20
CA GLN A 267 9.33 13.35 21.26
C GLN A 267 9.68 12.70 22.60
N ARG A 268 10.82 13.07 23.17
CA ARG A 268 11.20 12.61 24.52
C ARG A 268 10.36 13.34 25.56
N ASN A 269 9.85 12.59 26.54
CA ASN A 269 9.15 13.19 27.67
C ASN A 269 10.15 14.06 28.47
N PRO A 270 9.90 15.39 28.58
CA PRO A 270 10.85 16.31 29.20
C PRO A 270 11.09 16.02 30.67
N GLU A 271 10.12 15.46 31.40
CA GLU A 271 10.31 15.08 32.81
C GLU A 271 11.26 13.88 32.95
N LEU A 272 11.09 12.87 32.09
CA LEU A 272 11.99 11.71 32.04
C LEU A 272 13.43 12.10 31.71
N VAL A 273 13.62 13.07 30.82
CA VAL A 273 14.96 13.59 30.50
C VAL A 273 15.58 14.26 31.73
N ARG A 274 14.83 15.11 32.44
CA ARG A 274 15.32 15.76 33.67
C ARG A 274 15.73 14.76 34.75
N VAL A 275 14.94 13.71 34.98
CA VAL A 275 15.23 12.68 35.98
C VAL A 275 16.49 11.87 35.62
N LEU A 276 16.68 11.55 34.33
CA LEU A 276 17.86 10.80 33.87
C LEU A 276 19.15 11.64 33.94
N ASP A 277 19.06 12.94 33.66
CA ASP A 277 20.22 13.84 33.76
C ASP A 277 20.63 14.09 35.22
N GLN A 278 19.66 14.19 36.15
CA GLN A 278 19.92 14.31 37.59
C GLN A 278 20.62 13.08 38.20
N ARG A 279 20.51 11.89 37.59
CA ARG A 279 21.22 10.68 38.03
C ARG A 279 22.65 10.56 37.50
N LYS A 280 23.03 11.38 36.52
CA LYS A 280 24.37 11.38 35.92
C LYS A 280 25.33 12.42 36.53
N SER A 281 24.82 13.37 37.31
CA SER A 281 25.61 14.31 38.13
C SER A 281 25.90 13.71 39.50
#